data_AF-M1A3N5-F1
#
_entry.id   AF-M1A3N5-F1
#
_cell.length_a   1.000
_cell.length_b   1.000
_cell.length_c   1.000
_cell.angle_alpha   90.00
_cell.angle_beta   90.00
_cell.angle_gamma   90.00
#
_symmetry.space_group_name_H-M   'P 1'
#
loop_
_entity.id
_entity.type
_entity.pdbx_description
1 polymer ?
#
loop_
_entity_poly.entity_id
_entity_poly.type
_entity_poly.pdbx_seq_one_letter_code
_entity_poly.pdbx_strand_id
1 'polypeptide(L)' 'MQESCARNIGARCEKFIYDLLEEKVEMPVDKAVSTLVRLGIVTQDCLNGHTELQAVPCFKAHEILKKHWNTLLG' A
#
# COMPACT_ATOMS: atom_id res chain seq x y z
N MET A 1 -3.12 11.60 -23.40
CA MET A 1 -2.36 11.34 -22.16
C MET A 1 -3.09 10.23 -21.43
N GLN A 2 -2.62 8.98 -21.50
CA GLN A 2 -3.28 7.86 -20.83
C GLN A 2 -2.80 7.84 -19.39
N GLU A 3 -3.61 8.38 -18.46
CA GLU A 3 -3.32 8.23 -17.04
C GLU A 3 -3.35 6.75 -16.69
N SER A 4 -2.27 6.23 -16.12
CA SER A 4 -2.25 4.83 -15.71
C SER A 4 -3.34 4.61 -14.65
N CYS A 5 -4.10 3.52 -14.78
CA CYS A 5 -5.22 3.19 -13.87
C CYS A 5 -4.84 3.27 -12.38
N ALA A 6 -3.57 3.00 -12.05
CA ALA A 6 -3.03 3.11 -10.70
C ALA A 6 -3.02 4.55 -10.15
N ARG A 7 -2.71 5.55 -10.99
CA ARG A 7 -2.72 6.97 -10.58
C ARG A 7 -4.13 7.44 -10.25
N ASN A 8 -5.13 6.93 -10.97
CA ASN A 8 -6.53 7.25 -10.74
C ASN A 8 -7.06 6.71 -9.40
N ILE A 9 -6.68 5.49 -9.02
CA ILE A 9 -7.12 4.87 -7.75
C ILE A 9 -6.51 5.58 -6.54
N GLY A 10 -5.19 5.85 -6.57
CA GLY A 10 -4.52 6.57 -5.47
C GLY A 10 -5.16 7.92 -5.18
N ALA A 11 -5.37 8.73 -6.22
CA ALA A 11 -6.02 10.04 -6.08
C ALA A 11 -7.46 9.95 -5.53
N ARG A 12 -8.22 8.93 -5.93
CA ARG A 12 -9.59 8.71 -5.42
C ARG A 12 -9.60 8.28 -3.96
N CYS A 13 -8.66 7.43 -3.55
CA CYS A 13 -8.51 7.02 -2.15
C CYS A 13 -8.08 8.20 -1.27
N GLU A 14 -7.08 8.97 -1.70
CA GLU A 14 -6.63 10.18 -0.98
C GLU A 14 -7.76 11.18 -0.81
N LYS A 15 -8.51 11.46 -1.89
CA LYS A 15 -9.67 12.35 -1.83
C LYS A 15 -10.73 11.83 -0.86
N PHE A 16 -11.08 10.55 -0.90
CA PHE A 16 -12.07 9.97 0.02
C PHE A 16 -11.66 10.12 1.49
N ILE A 17 -10.40 9.84 1.81
CA ILE A 17 -9.89 9.98 3.18
C ILE A 17 -9.90 11.45 3.61
N TYR A 18 -9.48 12.36 2.74
CA TYR A 18 -9.53 13.80 3.02
C TYR A 18 -10.97 14.29 3.22
N ASP A 19 -11.91 13.90 2.35
CA ASP A 19 -13.32 14.29 2.45
C ASP A 19 -13.97 13.78 3.77
N LEU A 20 -13.45 12.67 4.33
CA LEU A 20 -13.97 12.07 5.56
C LEU A 20 -13.32 12.62 6.84
N LEU A 21 -12.01 12.89 6.81
CA LEU A 21 -11.21 13.22 7.99
C LEU A 21 -10.72 14.68 8.00
N GLU A 22 -10.88 15.41 6.90
CA GLU A 22 -10.30 16.74 6.63
C GLU A 22 -8.77 16.79 6.80
N GLU A 23 -8.11 15.63 6.71
CA GLU A 23 -6.68 15.48 6.92
C GLU A 23 -6.00 14.97 5.65
N LYS A 24 -4.93 15.68 5.23
CA LYS A 24 -4.09 15.21 4.14
C LYS A 24 -3.20 14.09 4.67
N VAL A 25 -3.31 12.90 4.10
CA VAL A 25 -2.47 11.77 4.47
C VAL A 25 -1.06 11.98 3.92
N GLU A 26 -0.18 12.59 4.71
CA GLU A 26 1.26 12.61 4.42
C GLU A 26 1.92 11.42 5.13
N MET A 27 2.32 10.40 4.36
CA MET A 27 3.05 9.25 4.88
C MET A 27 4.50 9.28 4.38
N PRO A 28 5.49 9.40 5.27
CA PRO A 28 6.90 9.21 4.93
C PRO A 28 7.15 7.88 4.22
N VAL A 29 8.08 7.86 3.26
CA VAL A 29 8.36 6.68 2.42
C VAL A 29 8.78 5.47 3.25
N ASP A 30 9.59 5.65 4.29
CA ASP A 30 10.00 4.61 5.22
C ASP A 30 8.80 3.99 5.96
N LYS A 31 7.84 4.82 6.39
CA LYS A 31 6.59 4.36 7.02
C LYS A 31 5.68 3.64 6.03
N ALA A 32 5.63 4.10 4.78
CA ALA A 32 4.90 3.43 3.72
C ALA A 32 5.48 2.03 3.47
N VAL A 33 6.81 1.92 3.29
CA VAL A 33 7.50 0.64 3.11
C VAL A 33 7.26 -0.30 4.30
N SER A 34 7.44 0.18 5.53
CA SER A 34 7.17 -0.61 6.74
C SER A 34 5.72 -1.11 6.78
N THR A 35 4.76 -0.29 6.36
CA THR A 35 3.36 -0.67 6.27
C THR A 35 3.11 -1.75 5.21
N LEU A 36 3.70 -1.60 4.02
CA LEU A 36 3.57 -2.58 2.93
C LEU A 36 4.20 -3.94 3.30
N VAL A 37 5.34 -3.91 4.00
CA VAL A 37 6.00 -5.12 4.53
C VAL A 37 5.15 -5.78 5.61
N ARG A 38 4.61 -4.99 6.56
CA ARG A 38 3.72 -5.49 7.62
C ARG A 38 2.41 -6.07 7.08
N LEU A 39 1.89 -5.53 5.98
CA LEU A 39 0.74 -6.06 5.25
C LEU A 39 1.09 -7.31 4.41
N GLY A 40 2.36 -7.69 4.32
CA GLY A 40 2.80 -8.87 3.58
C GLY A 40 2.71 -8.76 2.05
N ILE A 41 2.53 -7.54 1.53
CA ILE A 41 2.43 -7.28 0.08
C ILE A 41 3.76 -6.83 -0.55
N VAL A 42 4.77 -6.59 0.30
CA VAL A 42 6.16 -6.38 -0.08
C VAL A 42 7.03 -7.25 0.83
N THR A 43 8.05 -7.91 0.27
CA THR A 43 9.13 -8.55 1.03
C THR A 43 10.33 -7.62 1.05
N GLN A 44 11.03 -7.59 2.19
CA GLN A 44 12.22 -6.79 2.40
C GLN A 44 13.38 -7.73 2.73
N ASP A 45 14.41 -7.71 1.90
CA ASP A 45 15.65 -8.45 2.12
C ASP A 45 16.83 -7.50 2.26
N CYS A 46 17.85 -7.94 3.00
CA CYS A 46 19.12 -7.23 3.12
C CYS A 46 20.17 -8.00 2.32
N LEU A 47 20.43 -7.56 1.09
CA LEU A 47 21.48 -8.12 0.23
C LEU A 47 22.65 -7.15 0.13
N ASN A 48 23.84 -7.61 0.53
CA ASN A 48 25.09 -6.85 0.47
C ASN A 48 25.05 -5.47 1.18
N GLY A 49 24.29 -5.35 2.28
CA GLY A 49 24.13 -4.09 3.01
C GLY A 49 23.14 -3.10 2.39
N HIS A 50 22.52 -3.46 1.27
CA HIS A 50 21.44 -2.70 0.66
C HIS A 50 20.08 -3.36 0.97
N THR A 51 19.08 -2.51 1.20
CA THR A 51 17.69 -2.96 1.33
C THR A 51 17.11 -3.20 -0.06
N GLU A 52 16.70 -4.43 -0.33
CA GLU A 52 15.95 -4.78 -1.54
C GLU A 52 14.48 -4.98 -1.18
N LEU A 53 13.59 -4.38 -1.98
CA LEU A 53 12.14 -4.51 -1.82
C LEU A 53 11.59 -5.25 -3.03
N GLN A 54 10.85 -6.33 -2.78
CA GLN A 54 10.16 -7.07 -3.84
C GLN A 54 8.66 -7.07 -3.58
N ALA A 55 7.90 -6.53 -4.53
CA ALA A 55 6.44 -6.54 -4.47
C ALA A 55 5.89 -7.92 -4.85
N VAL A 56 4.86 -8.38 -4.15
CA VAL A 56 4.12 -9.58 -4.56
C VAL A 56 3.27 -9.29 -5.79
N PRO A 57 2.90 -10.30 -6.61
CA PRO A 57 1.99 -10.10 -7.73
C PRO A 57 0.64 -9.50 -7.29
N CYS A 58 0.06 -8.61 -8.10
CA CYS A 58 -1.16 -7.87 -7.74
C CYS A 58 -2.34 -8.75 -7.29
N PHE A 59 -2.55 -9.91 -7.95
CA PHE A 59 -3.61 -10.83 -7.55
C PHE A 59 -3.40 -11.39 -6.14
N LYS A 60 -2.15 -11.65 -5.76
CA LYS A 60 -1.78 -12.12 -4.43
C LYS A 60 -1.91 -11.01 -3.40
N ALA A 61 -1.52 -9.78 -3.75
CA ALA A 61 -1.71 -8.61 -2.90
C ALA A 61 -3.21 -8.39 -2.60
N HIS A 62 -4.08 -8.54 -3.60
CA HIS A 62 -5.53 -8.44 -3.42
C HIS A 62 -6.06 -9.46 -2.41
N GLU A 63 -5.70 -10.74 -2.54
CA GLU A 63 -6.14 -11.79 -1.62
C GLU A 63 -5.64 -11.54 -0.19
N ILE A 64 -4.38 -11.09 -0.03
CA ILE A 64 -3.80 -10.74 1.27
C ILE A 64 -4.59 -9.59 1.91
N LEU A 65 -4.78 -8.49 1.18
CA LEU A 65 -5.50 -7.31 1.69
C LEU A 65 -6.96 -7.63 2.02
N LYS A 66 -7.63 -8.44 1.19
CA LYS A 66 -9.01 -8.90 1.45
C LYS A 66 -9.10 -9.73 2.72
N LYS A 67 -8.14 -10.64 2.94
CA LYS A 67 -8.07 -11.42 4.19
C LYS A 67 -7.88 -10.50 5.40
N HIS A 68 -6.95 -9.55 5.34
CA HIS A 68 -6.76 -8.57 6.41
C HIS A 68 -8.03 -7.76 6.68
N TRP A 69 -8.68 -7.26 5.64
CA TRP A 69 -9.93 -6.52 5.77
C TRP A 69 -11.03 -7.34 6.46
N ASN A 70 -11.21 -8.58 6.04
CA ASN A 70 -12.21 -9.47 6.64
C ASN A 70 -11.95 -9.73 8.13
N THR A 71 -10.69 -9.71 8.58
CA THR A 71 -10.38 -9.84 10.02
C THR A 71 -10.70 -8.59 10.84
N LEU A 72 -10.82 -7.42 10.20
CA LEU A 72 -11.18 -6.16 10.86
C LEU A 72 -12.70 -5.97 10.99
N LEU A 73 -13.48 -6.68 10.17
CA LEU A 73 -14.95 -6.65 10.19
C LEU A 73 -15.57 -7.69 11.13
N GLY A 74 -14.78 -8.25 12.05
CA GLY A 74 -15.23 -9.26 13.03
C GLY A 74 -16.34 -8.76 13.94
#